data_AF-A0A195F287-F1
#
_entry.id   AF-A0A195F287-F1
#
_cell.length_a   1.000
_cell.length_b   1.000
_cell.length_c   1.000
_cell.angle_alpha   90.00
_cell.angle_beta   90.00
_cell.angle_gamma   90.00
#
_symmetry.space_group_name_H-M   'P 1'
#
loop_
_entity.id
_entity.type
_entity.pdbx_description
1 polymer ?
#
loop_
_entity_poly.entity_id
_entity_poly.type
_entity_poly.pdbx_seq_one_letter_code
_entity_poly.pdbx_strand_id
1 'polypeptide(L)'
;MNLMCVICSELLVPSDDIFHTPCGHIFHYACLLQWLERSKTCPQCRVITTTRTIHRIYFNFSNNDSIVEDAASLQNKLDNLNFQLKLKDKNLSNLTEDNGKLKHQTAGLRNRVYEVESEVAILNSVTRALKIQVKSYKEQCSNAENDRKENEELKKKLKFLKSVQNLIDDSSNVEDITMQTEDVCKLRIYIGILKKELDSMREKSKELRNKCRNEQQKFMQVSKKNKFLIQECAKQNELKQHSTELEEQLKRSETEKISLQTQIFNMQIDAQKCVCNKISVQQENCEEENLKEHKESYTVKSNKTMNEYMPKMEYIPKLINR
;
A
#
# COMPACT_ATOMS: atom_id res chain seq x y z
N MET A 1 -18.80 -58.44 22.80
CA MET A 1 -19.43 -57.77 23.97
C MET A 1 -19.35 -56.27 23.71
N ASN A 2 -20.48 -55.57 23.63
CA ASN A 2 -20.50 -54.14 23.27
C ASN A 2 -20.58 -53.30 24.54
N LEU A 3 -19.52 -52.57 24.86
CA LEU A 3 -19.50 -51.61 25.96
C LEU A 3 -19.88 -50.22 25.42
N MET A 4 -20.79 -49.52 26.09
CA MET A 4 -21.33 -48.23 25.63
C MET A 4 -21.13 -47.16 26.69
N CYS A 5 -20.79 -45.94 26.27
CA CYS A 5 -20.79 -44.77 27.14
C CYS A 5 -22.21 -44.22 27.23
N VAL A 6 -22.83 -44.25 28.42
CA VAL A 6 -24.21 -43.77 28.60
C VAL A 6 -24.37 -42.25 28.46
N ILE A 7 -23.27 -41.49 28.40
CA ILE A 7 -23.30 -40.02 28.25
C ILE A 7 -23.48 -39.65 26.77
N CYS A 8 -22.63 -40.18 25.88
CA CYS A 8 -22.69 -39.89 24.44
C CYS A 8 -23.46 -40.94 23.63
N SER A 9 -23.80 -42.09 24.24
CA SER A 9 -24.42 -43.24 23.57
C SER A 9 -23.57 -43.83 22.44
N GLU A 10 -22.25 -43.71 22.51
CA GLU A 10 -21.30 -44.30 21.57
C GLU A 10 -20.60 -45.55 22.15
N LEU A 11 -20.08 -46.39 21.27
CA LEU A 11 -19.30 -47.58 21.63
C LEU A 11 -17.96 -47.15 22.27
N LEU A 12 -17.61 -47.83 23.36
CA LEU A 12 -16.29 -47.71 23.98
C LEU A 12 -15.31 -48.59 23.20
N VAL A 13 -14.41 -47.98 22.42
CA VAL A 13 -13.43 -48.72 21.62
C VAL A 13 -12.04 -48.78 22.30
N PRO A 14 -11.22 -49.80 22.00
CA PRO A 14 -9.88 -49.98 22.57
C PRO A 14 -8.96 -48.76 22.51
N SER A 15 -9.10 -47.97 21.44
CA SER A 15 -8.29 -46.79 21.16
C SER A 15 -8.71 -45.57 21.98
N ASP A 16 -9.85 -45.63 22.66
CA ASP A 16 -10.37 -44.49 23.42
C ASP A 16 -9.71 -44.36 24.79
N ASP A 17 -9.71 -43.13 25.30
CA ASP A 17 -9.38 -42.86 26.70
C ASP A 17 -10.58 -43.24 27.58
N ILE A 18 -10.55 -44.44 28.14
CA ILE A 18 -11.66 -45.01 28.91
C ILE A 18 -11.33 -45.01 30.40
N PHE A 19 -12.23 -44.45 31.21
CA PHE A 19 -12.05 -44.29 32.65
C PHE A 19 -13.19 -44.91 33.43
N HIS A 20 -12.89 -45.46 34.60
CA HIS A 20 -13.89 -45.90 35.56
C HIS A 20 -13.94 -44.99 36.80
N THR A 21 -15.12 -44.97 37.38
CA THR A 21 -15.42 -44.30 38.65
C THR A 21 -15.17 -45.24 39.83
N PRO A 22 -15.09 -44.74 41.09
CA PRO A 22 -14.92 -45.58 42.28
C PRO A 22 -16.01 -46.65 42.46
N CYS A 23 -17.20 -46.41 41.92
CA CYS A 23 -18.29 -47.37 41.93
C CYS A 23 -18.25 -48.41 40.80
N GLY A 24 -17.25 -48.35 39.91
CA GLY A 24 -17.03 -49.32 38.84
C GLY A 24 -17.65 -48.99 37.47
N HIS A 25 -18.48 -47.95 37.35
CA HIS A 25 -19.04 -47.55 36.05
C HIS A 25 -17.98 -46.89 35.16
N ILE A 26 -18.07 -47.14 33.85
CA ILE A 26 -17.06 -46.82 32.83
C ILE A 26 -17.62 -45.82 31.81
N PHE A 27 -16.80 -44.86 31.38
CA PHE A 27 -17.15 -43.80 30.44
C PHE A 27 -15.93 -43.37 29.62
N HIS A 28 -16.14 -42.67 28.50
CA HIS A 28 -15.07 -41.88 27.87
C HIS A 28 -14.55 -40.81 28.83
N TYR A 29 -13.24 -40.58 28.85
CA TYR A 29 -12.59 -39.59 29.72
C TYR A 29 -13.19 -38.20 29.53
N ALA A 30 -13.35 -37.76 28.28
CA ALA A 30 -13.92 -36.47 27.94
C ALA A 30 -15.36 -36.31 28.47
N CYS A 31 -16.20 -37.34 28.26
CA CYS A 31 -17.58 -37.37 28.74
C CYS A 31 -17.66 -37.30 30.27
N LEU A 32 -16.82 -38.09 30.95
CA LEU A 32 -16.79 -38.15 32.41
C LEU A 32 -16.28 -36.85 33.03
N LEU A 33 -15.23 -36.24 32.46
CA LEU A 33 -14.72 -34.95 32.92
C LEU A 33 -15.79 -33.86 32.83
N GLN A 34 -16.46 -33.76 31.67
CA GLN A 34 -17.51 -32.77 31.45
C GLN A 34 -18.66 -32.93 32.45
N TRP A 35 -19.01 -34.17 32.80
CA TRP A 35 -19.99 -34.42 33.86
C TRP A 35 -19.49 -33.97 35.23
N LEU A 36 -18.24 -34.32 35.58
CA LEU A 36 -17.64 -34.01 36.88
C LEU A 36 -17.39 -32.51 37.10
N GLU A 37 -17.30 -31.70 36.06
CA GLU A 37 -17.33 -30.24 36.19
C GLU A 37 -18.65 -29.74 36.80
N ARG A 38 -19.77 -30.39 36.44
CA ARG A 38 -21.12 -29.99 36.86
C ARG A 38 -21.58 -30.67 38.14
N SER A 39 -21.21 -31.95 38.34
CA SER A 39 -21.65 -32.74 39.48
C SER A 39 -20.55 -33.70 39.93
N LYS A 40 -20.17 -33.66 41.21
CA LYS A 40 -19.15 -34.54 41.80
C LYS A 40 -19.71 -35.94 42.13
N THR A 41 -20.41 -36.54 41.18
CA THR A 41 -21.09 -37.83 41.32
C THR A 41 -20.98 -38.66 40.04
N CYS A 42 -21.06 -39.98 40.16
CA CYS A 42 -21.11 -40.88 39.02
C CYS A 42 -22.37 -40.63 38.16
N PRO A 43 -22.27 -40.48 36.83
CA PRO A 43 -23.41 -40.26 35.95
C PRO A 43 -24.50 -41.35 36.03
N GLN A 44 -24.11 -42.60 36.34
CA GLN A 44 -25.02 -43.75 36.34
C GLN A 44 -25.70 -43.98 37.69
N CYS A 45 -24.93 -43.96 38.79
CA CYS A 45 -25.44 -44.34 40.12
C CYS A 45 -25.32 -43.25 41.19
N ARG A 46 -24.82 -42.06 40.82
CA ARG A 46 -24.69 -40.88 41.68
C ARG A 46 -23.77 -41.02 42.90
N VAL A 47 -22.99 -42.09 43.00
CA VAL A 47 -21.94 -42.23 44.04
C VAL A 47 -20.92 -41.10 43.88
N ILE A 48 -20.48 -40.52 45.00
CA ILE A 48 -19.52 -39.41 45.02
C ILE A 48 -18.27 -39.79 44.22
N THR A 49 -17.97 -38.97 43.22
CA THR A 49 -16.87 -39.20 42.28
C THR A 49 -16.23 -37.85 41.96
N THR A 50 -14.90 -37.79 42.01
CA THR A 50 -14.14 -36.59 41.64
C THR A 50 -13.07 -36.94 40.62
N THR A 51 -12.51 -35.94 39.95
CA THR A 51 -11.42 -36.12 38.98
C THR A 51 -10.19 -36.82 39.58
N ARG A 52 -10.03 -36.79 40.91
CA ARG A 52 -8.92 -37.46 41.62
C ARG A 52 -9.17 -38.94 41.92
N THR A 53 -10.41 -39.40 41.78
CA THR A 53 -10.85 -40.75 42.16
C THR A 53 -11.24 -41.59 40.95
N ILE A 54 -11.03 -41.09 39.73
CA ILE A 54 -11.26 -41.83 38.49
C ILE A 54 -9.93 -42.39 37.99
N HIS A 55 -9.97 -43.58 37.39
CA HIS A 55 -8.77 -44.25 36.89
C HIS A 55 -8.98 -44.74 35.46
N ARG A 56 -7.92 -44.66 34.66
CA ARG A 56 -7.91 -45.14 33.28
C ARG A 56 -7.90 -46.66 33.25
N ILE A 57 -8.75 -47.24 32.41
CA ILE A 57 -8.75 -48.66 32.08
C ILE A 57 -7.91 -48.87 30.82
N TYR A 58 -7.03 -49.86 30.87
CA TYR A 58 -6.37 -50.40 29.69
C TYR A 58 -6.92 -51.81 29.45
N PHE A 59 -7.54 -52.01 28.30
CA PHE A 59 -8.02 -53.33 27.91
C PHE A 59 -6.86 -54.17 27.40
N ASN A 60 -6.64 -55.34 27.99
CA ASN A 60 -5.68 -56.30 27.49
C ASN A 60 -6.40 -57.26 26.54
N PHE A 61 -6.34 -56.99 25.23
CA PHE A 61 -6.93 -57.87 24.24
C PHE A 61 -5.99 -59.04 23.97
N SER A 62 -6.47 -60.26 24.19
CA SER A 62 -5.84 -61.43 23.55
C SER A 62 -6.10 -61.31 22.05
N ASN A 63 -5.03 -61.25 21.26
CA ASN A 63 -5.01 -60.90 19.84
C ASN A 63 -5.72 -61.91 18.90
N ASN A 64 -6.67 -62.70 19.40
CA ASN A 64 -7.29 -63.83 18.71
C ASN A 64 -8.70 -63.58 18.17
N ASP A 65 -9.35 -62.45 18.50
CA ASP A 65 -10.54 -62.04 17.77
C ASP A 65 -10.11 -61.25 16.53
N SER A 66 -9.60 -61.98 15.54
CA SER A 66 -9.54 -61.47 14.18
C SER A 66 -10.97 -61.11 13.78
N ILE A 67 -11.29 -59.81 13.75
CA ILE A 67 -12.36 -59.33 12.88
C ILE A 67 -11.86 -59.68 11.48
N VAL A 68 -12.27 -60.84 10.98
CA VAL A 68 -12.01 -61.25 9.61
C VAL A 68 -12.84 -60.29 8.77
N GLU A 69 -12.26 -59.16 8.37
CA GLU A 69 -12.83 -58.38 7.28
C GLU A 69 -12.85 -59.31 6.07
N ASP A 70 -14.03 -59.76 5.67
CA ASP A 70 -14.16 -60.64 4.53
C ASP A 70 -13.67 -59.94 3.26
N ALA A 71 -13.23 -60.73 2.28
CA ALA A 71 -12.71 -60.20 1.03
C ALA A 71 -13.73 -59.30 0.30
N ALA A 72 -15.02 -59.51 0.51
CA ALA A 72 -16.08 -58.72 -0.11
C ALA A 72 -16.18 -57.31 0.49
N SER A 73 -16.02 -57.16 1.81
CA SER A 73 -16.01 -55.88 2.51
C SER A 73 -14.81 -55.03 2.09
N LEU A 74 -13.63 -55.64 1.96
CA LEU A 74 -12.45 -54.97 1.43
C LEU A 74 -12.62 -54.58 -0.03
N GLN A 75 -13.22 -55.45 -0.85
CA GLN A 75 -13.51 -55.15 -2.25
C GLN A 75 -14.49 -53.96 -2.38
N ASN A 76 -15.54 -53.91 -1.57
CA ASN A 76 -16.48 -52.78 -1.56
C ASN A 76 -15.80 -51.46 -1.16
N LYS A 77 -14.89 -51.49 -0.18
CA LYS A 77 -14.09 -50.32 0.20
C LYS A 77 -13.19 -49.87 -0.97
N LEU A 78 -12.53 -50.82 -1.65
CA LEU A 78 -11.71 -50.54 -2.83
C LEU A 78 -12.53 -49.92 -3.96
N ASP A 79 -13.71 -50.47 -4.26
CA ASP A 79 -14.57 -49.98 -5.33
C ASP A 79 -15.10 -48.57 -5.03
N ASN A 80 -15.49 -48.30 -3.78
CA ASN A 80 -15.89 -46.98 -3.33
C ASN A 80 -14.73 -45.96 -3.44
N LEU A 81 -13.52 -46.32 -3.01
CA LEU A 81 -12.35 -45.46 -3.14
C LEU A 81 -11.99 -45.20 -4.61
N ASN A 82 -12.05 -46.23 -5.46
CA ASN A 82 -11.83 -46.10 -6.89
C ASN A 82 -12.85 -45.18 -7.56
N PHE A 83 -14.13 -45.25 -7.15
CA PHE A 83 -15.16 -44.35 -7.64
C PHE A 83 -14.88 -42.89 -7.23
N GLN A 84 -14.50 -42.67 -5.96
CA GLN A 84 -14.13 -41.33 -5.49
C GLN A 84 -12.91 -40.78 -6.22
N LEU A 85 -11.91 -41.62 -6.52
CA LEU A 85 -10.75 -41.23 -7.32
C LEU A 85 -11.16 -40.78 -8.71
N LYS A 86 -12.00 -41.56 -9.42
CA LYS A 86 -12.51 -41.18 -10.75
C LYS A 86 -13.26 -39.85 -10.75
N LEU A 87 -14.08 -39.59 -9.72
CA LEU A 87 -14.78 -38.31 -9.59
C LEU A 87 -13.79 -37.16 -9.37
N LYS A 88 -12.79 -37.35 -8.51
CA LYS A 88 -11.74 -36.35 -8.28
C LYS A 88 -10.90 -36.11 -9.53
N ASP A 89 -10.55 -37.13 -10.30
CA ASP A 89 -9.81 -37.00 -11.56
C ASP A 89 -10.59 -36.19 -12.59
N LYS A 90 -11.91 -36.45 -12.71
CA LYS A 90 -12.77 -35.67 -13.59
C LYS A 90 -12.87 -34.20 -13.15
N ASN A 91 -13.01 -33.96 -11.85
CA ASN A 91 -13.02 -32.60 -11.30
C ASN A 91 -11.68 -31.89 -11.53
N LEU A 92 -10.56 -32.58 -11.33
CA LEU A 92 -9.23 -32.05 -11.62
C LEU A 92 -9.09 -31.71 -13.11
N SER A 93 -9.53 -32.59 -14.02
CA SER A 93 -9.52 -32.32 -15.46
C SER A 93 -10.32 -31.04 -15.79
N ASN A 94 -11.54 -30.91 -15.27
CA ASN A 94 -12.38 -29.72 -15.50
C ASN A 94 -11.71 -28.45 -14.96
N LEU A 95 -11.20 -28.49 -13.72
CA LEU A 95 -10.50 -27.36 -13.10
C LEU A 95 -9.24 -26.97 -13.88
N THR A 96 -8.49 -27.93 -14.42
CA THR A 96 -7.31 -27.65 -15.25
C THR A 96 -7.69 -26.97 -16.57
N GLU A 97 -8.79 -27.38 -17.19
CA GLU A 97 -9.30 -26.76 -18.42
C GLU A 97 -9.73 -25.31 -18.17
N ASP A 98 -10.51 -25.08 -17.10
CA ASP A 98 -10.99 -23.74 -16.74
C ASP A 98 -9.83 -22.82 -16.34
N ASN A 99 -8.83 -23.33 -15.62
CA ASN A 99 -7.63 -22.57 -15.30
C ASN A 99 -6.85 -22.20 -16.58
N GLY A 100 -6.81 -23.10 -17.58
CA GLY A 100 -6.27 -22.80 -18.90
C GLY A 100 -7.00 -21.65 -19.60
N LYS A 101 -8.34 -21.68 -19.60
CA LYS A 101 -9.18 -20.61 -20.16
C LYS A 101 -8.97 -19.28 -19.45
N LEU A 102 -8.98 -19.27 -18.11
CA LEU A 102 -8.76 -18.08 -17.29
C LEU A 102 -7.35 -17.49 -17.53
N LYS A 103 -6.33 -18.35 -17.66
CA LYS A 103 -4.96 -17.91 -17.97
C LYS A 103 -4.87 -17.25 -19.34
N HIS A 104 -5.55 -17.82 -20.35
CA HIS A 104 -5.62 -17.22 -21.69
C HIS A 104 -6.33 -15.86 -21.67
N GLN A 105 -7.48 -15.77 -21.00
CA GLN A 105 -8.19 -14.49 -20.81
C GLN A 105 -7.34 -13.46 -20.08
N THR A 106 -6.64 -13.86 -19.02
CA THR A 106 -5.75 -12.98 -18.25
C THR A 106 -4.58 -12.47 -19.09
N ALA A 107 -4.04 -13.30 -20.00
CA ALA A 107 -3.03 -12.86 -20.95
C ALA A 107 -3.61 -11.84 -21.95
N GLY A 108 -4.80 -12.10 -22.50
CA GLY A 108 -5.48 -11.16 -23.41
C GLY A 108 -5.80 -9.82 -22.76
N LEU A 109 -6.30 -9.82 -21.52
CA LEU A 109 -6.56 -8.60 -20.76
C LEU A 109 -5.28 -7.81 -20.50
N ARG A 110 -4.17 -8.47 -20.15
CA ARG A 110 -2.88 -7.80 -19.97
C ARG A 110 -2.38 -7.11 -21.24
N ASN A 111 -2.52 -7.76 -22.40
CA ASN A 111 -2.16 -7.14 -23.67
C ASN A 111 -3.03 -5.91 -23.95
N ARG A 112 -4.34 -5.98 -23.68
CA ARG A 112 -5.24 -4.84 -23.85
C ARG A 112 -4.89 -3.67 -22.93
N VAL A 113 -4.54 -3.95 -21.68
CA VAL A 113 -4.06 -2.93 -20.73
C VAL A 113 -2.81 -2.25 -21.29
N TYR A 114 -1.83 -3.02 -21.77
CA TYR A 114 -0.63 -2.46 -22.37
C TYR A 114 -0.92 -1.58 -23.60
N GLU A 115 -1.81 -2.02 -24.50
CA GLU A 115 -2.25 -1.22 -25.66
C GLU A 115 -2.84 0.14 -25.23
N VAL A 116 -3.77 0.11 -24.28
CA VAL A 116 -4.44 1.32 -23.77
C VAL A 116 -3.46 2.24 -23.04
N GLU A 117 -2.55 1.70 -22.23
CA GLU A 117 -1.52 2.48 -21.53
C GLU A 117 -0.59 3.20 -22.52
N SER A 118 -0.21 2.52 -23.61
CA SER A 118 0.60 3.10 -24.68
C SER A 118 -0.14 4.25 -25.39
N GLU A 119 -1.43 4.05 -25.70
CA GLU A 119 -2.26 5.10 -26.31
C GLU A 119 -2.41 6.32 -25.38
N VAL A 120 -2.65 6.09 -24.10
CA VAL A 120 -2.73 7.15 -23.08
C VAL A 120 -1.40 7.91 -22.97
N ALA A 121 -0.26 7.23 -23.06
CA ALA A 121 1.05 7.87 -23.05
C ALA A 121 1.22 8.83 -24.26
N ILE A 122 0.80 8.40 -25.44
CA ILE A 122 0.82 9.22 -26.66
C ILE A 122 -0.10 10.43 -26.50
N LEU A 123 -1.35 10.24 -26.10
CA LEU A 123 -2.32 11.32 -25.90
C LEU A 123 -1.86 12.35 -24.87
N ASN A 124 -1.21 11.89 -23.79
CA ASN A 124 -0.61 12.77 -22.80
C ASN A 124 0.53 13.62 -23.39
N SER A 125 1.36 13.05 -24.27
CA SER A 125 2.41 13.82 -24.95
C SER A 125 1.84 14.91 -25.85
N VAL A 126 0.79 14.59 -26.62
CA VAL A 126 0.07 15.55 -27.48
C VAL A 126 -0.57 16.64 -26.64
N THR A 127 -1.23 16.28 -25.54
CA THR A 127 -1.85 17.24 -24.61
C THR A 127 -0.84 18.23 -24.04
N ARG A 128 0.37 17.76 -23.68
CA ARG A 128 1.45 18.64 -23.21
C ARG A 128 1.89 19.61 -24.31
N ALA A 129 2.09 19.12 -25.53
CA ALA A 129 2.48 19.95 -26.66
C ALA A 129 1.43 21.03 -26.96
N LEU A 130 0.16 20.65 -27.05
CA LEU A 130 -0.96 21.58 -27.25
C LEU A 130 -1.06 22.61 -26.13
N LYS A 131 -0.82 22.21 -24.88
CA LYS A 131 -0.82 23.14 -23.73
C LYS A 131 0.29 24.19 -23.84
N ILE A 132 1.47 23.82 -24.31
CA ILE A 132 2.57 24.76 -24.57
C ILE A 132 2.17 25.73 -25.70
N GLN A 133 1.58 25.21 -26.77
CA GLN A 133 1.14 26.03 -27.90
C GLN A 133 0.07 27.05 -27.48
N VAL A 134 -0.94 26.64 -26.70
CA VAL A 134 -1.96 27.53 -26.14
C VAL A 134 -1.33 28.63 -25.27
N LYS A 135 -0.31 28.29 -24.47
CA LYS A 135 0.40 29.29 -23.66
C LYS A 135 1.11 30.32 -24.55
N SER A 136 1.78 29.88 -25.61
CA SER A 136 2.44 30.77 -26.57
C SER A 136 1.44 31.69 -27.27
N TYR A 137 0.31 31.15 -27.76
CA TYR A 137 -0.72 31.99 -28.39
C TYR A 137 -1.32 33.00 -27.43
N LYS A 138 -1.54 32.63 -26.16
CA LYS A 138 -2.03 33.57 -25.15
C LYS A 138 -1.07 34.75 -24.94
N GLU A 139 0.23 34.48 -24.93
CA GLU A 139 1.26 35.51 -24.82
C GLU A 139 1.29 36.41 -26.06
N GLN A 140 1.21 35.82 -27.25
CA GLN A 140 1.10 36.58 -28.51
C GLN A 140 -0.14 37.50 -28.53
N CYS A 141 -1.30 37.00 -28.10
CA CYS A 141 -2.52 37.82 -27.99
C CYS A 141 -2.34 38.98 -27.00
N SER A 142 -1.66 38.74 -25.88
CA SER A 142 -1.37 39.80 -24.91
C SER A 142 -0.44 40.87 -25.47
N ASN A 143 0.57 40.47 -26.24
CA ASN A 143 1.51 41.40 -26.87
C ASN A 143 0.82 42.22 -27.95
N ALA A 144 0.05 41.57 -28.84
CA ALA A 144 -0.72 42.26 -29.87
C ALA A 144 -1.71 43.28 -29.28
N GLU A 145 -2.30 42.98 -28.11
CA GLU A 145 -3.16 43.91 -27.39
C GLU A 145 -2.41 45.15 -26.88
N ASN A 146 -1.18 44.97 -26.40
CA ASN A 146 -0.33 46.08 -25.95
C ASN A 146 0.10 46.94 -27.15
N ASP A 147 0.55 46.32 -28.24
CA ASP A 147 0.93 47.00 -29.47
C ASP A 147 -0.23 47.78 -30.07
N ARG A 148 -1.46 47.25 -29.95
CA ARG A 148 -2.69 47.93 -30.38
C ARG A 148 -2.95 49.19 -29.55
N LYS A 149 -2.81 49.12 -28.22
CA LYS A 149 -2.97 50.28 -27.33
C LYS A 149 -1.92 51.35 -27.62
N GLU A 150 -0.67 50.96 -27.80
CA GLU A 150 0.40 51.90 -28.15
C GLU A 150 0.14 52.56 -29.51
N ASN A 151 -0.32 51.80 -30.51
CA ASN A 151 -0.73 52.34 -31.80
C ASN A 151 -1.86 53.37 -31.69
N GLU A 152 -2.86 53.12 -30.83
CA GLU A 152 -3.92 54.09 -30.58
C GLU A 152 -3.41 55.38 -29.94
N GLU A 153 -2.47 55.27 -29.00
CA GLU A 153 -1.83 56.44 -28.38
C GLU A 153 -0.98 57.23 -29.38
N LEU A 154 -0.18 56.55 -30.19
CA LEU A 154 0.61 57.17 -31.25
C LEU A 154 -0.30 57.85 -32.28
N LYS A 155 -1.41 57.23 -32.68
CA LYS A 155 -2.42 57.85 -33.56
C LYS A 155 -3.03 59.11 -32.94
N LYS A 156 -3.32 59.10 -31.63
CA LYS A 156 -3.81 60.30 -30.92
C LYS A 156 -2.75 61.42 -30.94
N LYS A 157 -1.49 61.10 -30.64
CA LYS A 157 -0.37 62.06 -30.71
C LYS A 157 -0.20 62.62 -32.13
N LEU A 158 -0.28 61.78 -33.15
CA LEU A 158 -0.15 62.19 -34.54
C LEU A 158 -1.30 63.10 -34.97
N LYS A 159 -2.55 62.79 -34.57
CA LYS A 159 -3.69 63.70 -34.78
C LYS A 159 -3.47 65.06 -34.11
N PHE A 160 -2.96 65.08 -32.88
CA PHE A 160 -2.64 66.31 -32.17
C PHE A 160 -1.57 67.12 -32.90
N LEU A 161 -0.45 66.50 -33.27
CA LEU A 161 0.62 67.15 -34.02
C LEU A 161 0.12 67.67 -35.37
N LYS A 162 -0.75 66.93 -36.07
CA LYS A 162 -1.36 67.37 -37.33
C LYS A 162 -2.29 68.57 -37.12
N SER A 163 -3.05 68.61 -36.02
CA SER A 163 -3.84 69.79 -35.66
C SER A 163 -2.97 71.01 -35.35
N VAL A 164 -1.85 70.81 -34.66
CA VAL A 164 -0.87 71.89 -34.40
C VAL A 164 -0.22 72.36 -35.71
N GLN A 165 0.18 71.44 -36.59
CA GLN A 165 0.74 71.77 -37.90
C GLN A 165 -0.24 72.59 -38.74
N ASN A 166 -1.51 72.20 -38.81
CA ASN A 166 -2.52 72.97 -39.53
C ASN A 166 -2.67 74.40 -38.96
N LEU A 167 -2.64 74.56 -37.63
CA LEU A 167 -2.67 75.89 -37.01
C LEU A 167 -1.42 76.72 -37.35
N ILE A 168 -0.27 76.09 -37.53
CA ILE A 168 0.98 76.73 -37.93
C ILE A 168 0.94 77.10 -39.42
N ASP A 169 0.46 76.21 -40.29
CA ASP A 169 0.34 76.44 -41.73
C ASP A 169 -0.73 77.51 -42.06
N ASP A 170 -1.85 77.52 -41.32
CA ASP A 170 -2.87 78.59 -41.35
C ASP A 170 -2.33 79.92 -40.78
N SER A 171 -1.22 79.86 -40.05
CA SER A 171 -0.51 81.03 -39.54
C SER A 171 0.65 81.43 -40.45
N SER A 172 0.41 81.56 -41.75
CA SER A 172 1.36 82.13 -42.74
C SER A 172 1.70 83.62 -42.47
N ASN A 173 1.75 84.05 -41.20
CA ASN A 173 2.09 85.38 -40.70
C ASN A 173 2.59 85.34 -39.23
N VAL A 174 3.33 84.29 -38.82
CA VAL A 174 3.75 84.15 -37.40
C VAL A 174 4.76 85.19 -36.94
N GLU A 175 5.56 85.80 -37.82
CA GLU A 175 6.47 86.87 -37.38
C GLU A 175 5.76 88.10 -36.78
N ASP A 176 4.45 88.32 -37.04
CA ASP A 176 3.75 89.55 -36.62
C ASP A 176 2.85 89.41 -35.38
N ILE A 177 2.54 88.20 -34.91
CA ILE A 177 1.52 87.99 -33.85
C ILE A 177 2.11 87.83 -32.45
N THR A 178 3.43 87.65 -32.31
CA THR A 178 4.09 87.62 -30.99
C THR A 178 4.25 88.99 -30.33
N MET A 179 3.90 90.10 -31.01
CA MET A 179 3.98 91.44 -30.42
C MET A 179 2.63 92.08 -30.03
N GLN A 180 1.47 91.47 -30.33
CA GLN A 180 0.17 92.08 -30.01
C GLN A 180 -0.91 91.06 -29.61
N THR A 181 -0.80 90.47 -28.41
CA THR A 181 -1.94 89.72 -27.83
C THR A 181 -2.48 90.42 -26.59
N GLU A 182 -3.32 91.43 -26.81
CA GLU A 182 -4.17 92.08 -25.78
C GLU A 182 -5.48 91.29 -25.52
N ASP A 183 -5.71 90.18 -26.24
CA ASP A 183 -6.96 89.42 -26.17
C ASP A 183 -6.97 88.39 -25.02
N VAL A 184 -7.46 88.85 -23.87
CA VAL A 184 -7.71 88.08 -22.64
C VAL A 184 -8.50 86.79 -22.89
N CYS A 185 -9.32 86.72 -23.94
CA CYS A 185 -10.14 85.54 -24.23
C CYS A 185 -9.30 84.37 -24.76
N LYS A 186 -8.29 84.62 -25.61
CA LYS A 186 -7.38 83.58 -26.09
C LYS A 186 -6.51 83.04 -24.97
N LEU A 187 -6.01 83.92 -24.11
CA LEU A 187 -5.23 83.53 -22.92
C LEU A 187 -6.06 82.62 -21.98
N ARG A 188 -7.35 82.94 -21.78
CA ARG A 188 -8.28 82.14 -20.97
C ARG A 188 -8.49 80.73 -21.56
N ILE A 189 -8.58 80.61 -22.88
CA ILE A 189 -8.70 79.31 -23.56
C ILE A 189 -7.43 78.49 -23.38
N TYR A 190 -6.24 79.07 -23.58
CA TYR A 190 -4.97 78.38 -23.35
C TYR A 190 -4.81 77.90 -21.90
N ILE A 191 -5.12 78.76 -20.91
CA ILE A 191 -5.09 78.38 -19.50
C ILE A 191 -6.09 77.24 -19.22
N GLY A 192 -7.28 77.28 -19.82
CA GLY A 192 -8.29 76.23 -19.69
C GLY A 192 -7.82 74.88 -20.24
N ILE A 193 -7.18 74.88 -21.41
CA ILE A 193 -6.60 73.69 -22.04
C ILE A 193 -5.49 73.13 -21.15
N LEU A 194 -4.53 73.97 -20.74
CA LEU A 194 -3.41 73.56 -19.88
C LEU A 194 -3.89 73.00 -18.55
N LYS A 195 -4.91 73.61 -17.93
CA LYS A 195 -5.50 73.11 -16.68
C LYS A 195 -6.15 71.73 -16.86
N LYS A 196 -6.91 71.53 -17.94
CA LYS A 196 -7.53 70.23 -18.26
C LYS A 196 -6.48 69.15 -18.50
N GLU A 197 -5.38 69.49 -19.15
CA GLU A 197 -4.26 68.58 -19.40
C GLU A 197 -3.53 68.24 -18.10
N LEU A 198 -3.30 69.23 -17.24
CA LEU A 198 -2.71 69.05 -15.92
C LEU A 198 -3.56 68.10 -15.05
N ASP A 199 -4.88 68.27 -15.05
CA ASP A 199 -5.81 67.43 -14.30
C ASP A 199 -5.82 65.98 -14.83
N SER A 200 -5.83 65.80 -16.16
CA SER A 200 -5.70 64.48 -16.80
C SER A 200 -4.39 63.78 -16.42
N MET A 201 -3.27 64.51 -16.43
CA MET A 201 -1.97 63.98 -16.03
C MET A 201 -1.93 63.64 -14.53
N ARG A 202 -2.56 64.47 -13.70
CA ARG A 202 -2.66 64.24 -12.26
C ARG A 202 -3.44 62.97 -11.94
N GLU A 203 -4.53 62.71 -12.67
CA GLU A 203 -5.35 61.52 -12.47
C GLU A 203 -4.63 60.24 -12.92
N LYS A 204 -3.97 60.26 -14.09
CA LYS A 204 -3.09 59.17 -14.53
C LYS A 204 -1.99 58.87 -13.51
N SER A 205 -1.37 59.90 -12.95
CA SER A 205 -0.35 59.75 -11.90
C SER A 205 -0.92 59.12 -10.62
N LYS A 206 -2.16 59.43 -10.22
CA LYS A 206 -2.82 58.73 -9.10
C LYS A 206 -3.08 57.25 -9.43
N GLU A 207 -3.58 56.96 -10.63
CA GLU A 207 -3.86 55.58 -11.05
C GLU A 207 -2.59 54.71 -11.07
N LEU A 208 -1.50 55.23 -11.62
CA LEU A 208 -0.18 54.57 -11.61
C LEU A 208 0.34 54.34 -10.19
N ARG A 209 0.19 55.32 -9.29
CA ARG A 209 0.55 55.17 -7.88
C ARG A 209 -0.26 54.07 -7.19
N ASN A 210 -1.55 53.98 -7.45
CA ASN A 210 -2.40 52.93 -6.91
C ASN A 210 -2.01 51.54 -7.42
N LYS A 211 -1.73 51.40 -8.74
CA LYS A 211 -1.24 50.15 -9.33
C LYS A 211 0.10 49.73 -8.71
N CYS A 212 1.04 50.66 -8.58
CA CYS A 212 2.33 50.41 -7.94
C CYS A 212 2.16 49.93 -6.49
N ARG A 213 1.30 50.58 -5.70
CA ARG A 213 0.99 50.17 -4.33
C ARG A 213 0.38 48.76 -4.26
N ASN A 214 -0.55 48.44 -5.16
CA ASN A 214 -1.19 47.12 -5.21
C ASN A 214 -0.18 46.01 -5.56
N GLU A 215 0.68 46.23 -6.56
CA GLU A 215 1.71 45.25 -6.89
C GLU A 215 2.74 45.08 -5.77
N GLN A 216 3.11 46.16 -5.09
CA GLN A 216 4.01 46.09 -3.94
C GLN A 216 3.41 45.29 -2.78
N GLN A 217 2.10 45.42 -2.53
CA GLN A 217 1.39 44.61 -1.52
C GLN A 217 1.36 43.12 -1.90
N LYS A 218 1.06 42.80 -3.17
CA LYS A 218 1.08 41.41 -3.66
C LYS A 218 2.48 40.81 -3.54
N PHE A 219 3.52 41.55 -3.94
CA PHE A 219 4.91 41.12 -3.80
C PHE A 219 5.27 40.84 -2.34
N MET A 220 4.90 41.72 -1.41
CA MET A 220 5.09 41.49 0.02
C MET A 220 4.39 40.21 0.50
N GLN A 221 3.18 39.93 0.04
CA GLN A 221 2.44 38.72 0.42
C GLN A 221 3.12 37.46 -0.13
N VAL A 222 3.55 37.47 -1.40
CA VAL A 222 4.27 36.35 -2.03
C VAL A 222 5.63 36.15 -1.35
N SER A 223 6.36 37.22 -1.05
CA SER A 223 7.64 37.16 -0.35
C SER A 223 7.51 36.51 1.03
N LYS A 224 6.48 36.87 1.81
CA LYS A 224 6.17 36.22 3.09
C LYS A 224 5.88 34.73 2.93
N LYS A 225 5.04 34.35 1.95
CA LYS A 225 4.75 32.93 1.65
C LYS A 225 6.01 32.17 1.25
N ASN A 226 6.87 32.76 0.43
CA ASN A 226 8.10 32.12 -0.02
C ASN A 226 9.07 31.88 1.15
N LYS A 227 9.23 32.86 2.05
CA LYS A 227 10.01 32.68 3.29
C LYS A 227 9.48 31.52 4.15
N PHE A 228 8.15 31.43 4.30
CA PHE A 228 7.52 30.32 5.03
C PHE A 228 7.80 28.97 4.36
N LEU A 229 7.66 28.87 3.04
CA LEU A 229 7.93 27.64 2.28
C LEU A 229 9.40 27.21 2.35
N ILE A 230 10.34 28.16 2.31
CA ILE A 230 11.77 27.87 2.47
C ILE A 230 12.04 27.28 3.86
N GLN A 231 11.45 27.86 4.91
CA GLN A 231 11.58 27.35 6.27
C GLN A 231 10.98 25.93 6.42
N GLU A 232 9.83 25.69 5.81
CA GLU A 232 9.18 24.37 5.85
C GLU A 232 9.99 23.31 5.07
N CYS A 233 10.57 23.68 3.93
CA CYS A 233 11.46 22.83 3.16
C CYS A 233 12.72 22.45 3.95
N ALA A 234 13.30 23.40 4.69
CA ALA A 234 14.45 23.14 5.56
C ALA A 234 14.10 22.11 6.65
N LYS A 235 12.98 22.30 7.37
CA LYS A 235 12.50 21.33 8.37
C LYS A 235 12.24 19.94 7.78
N GLN A 236 11.66 19.88 6.58
CA GLN A 236 11.38 18.61 5.93
C GLN A 236 12.67 17.87 5.56
N ASN A 237 13.73 18.59 5.18
CA ASN A 237 15.04 17.99 4.91
C ASN A 237 15.71 17.47 6.18
N GLU A 238 15.63 18.21 7.30
CA GLU A 238 16.12 17.75 8.61
C GLU A 238 15.41 16.47 9.07
N LEU A 239 14.07 16.43 8.95
CA LEU A 239 13.28 15.24 9.26
C LEU A 239 13.66 14.03 8.39
N LYS A 240 13.91 14.25 7.09
CA LYS A 240 14.36 13.18 6.19
C LYS A 240 15.73 12.65 6.59
N GLN A 241 16.67 13.53 6.95
CA GLN A 241 18.00 13.13 7.39
C GLN A 241 17.93 12.29 8.69
N HIS A 242 17.11 12.70 9.65
CA HIS A 242 16.87 11.90 10.85
C HIS A 242 16.23 10.55 10.57
N SER A 243 15.26 10.48 9.63
CA SER A 243 14.64 9.22 9.22
C SER A 243 15.67 8.25 8.62
N THR A 244 16.55 8.73 7.74
CA THR A 244 17.60 7.89 7.14
C THR A 244 18.58 7.38 8.19
N GLU A 245 18.93 8.21 9.17
CA GLU A 245 19.85 7.82 10.24
C GLU A 245 19.23 6.77 11.18
N LEU A 246 17.94 6.91 11.50
CA LEU A 246 17.19 5.90 12.26
C LEU A 246 17.09 4.57 11.51
N GLU A 247 16.85 4.59 10.20
CA GLU A 247 16.84 3.39 9.36
C GLU A 247 18.21 2.68 9.35
N GLU A 248 19.31 3.43 9.30
CA GLU A 248 20.66 2.86 9.41
C GLU A 248 20.97 2.28 10.79
N GLN A 249 20.49 2.92 11.86
CA GLN A 249 20.59 2.37 13.22
C GLN A 249 19.80 1.07 13.35
N LEU A 250 18.57 1.02 12.83
CA LEU A 250 17.74 -0.17 12.86
C LEU A 250 18.41 -1.35 12.13
N LYS A 251 18.95 -1.11 10.92
CA LYS A 251 19.70 -2.12 10.16
C LYS A 251 20.89 -2.66 10.95
N ARG A 252 21.66 -1.79 11.62
CA ARG A 252 22.77 -2.21 12.49
C ARG A 252 22.29 -3.12 13.62
N SER A 253 21.25 -2.73 14.34
CA SER A 253 20.68 -3.55 15.42
C SER A 253 20.12 -4.88 14.93
N GLU A 254 19.50 -4.92 13.74
CA GLU A 254 19.03 -6.18 13.14
C GLU A 254 20.19 -7.11 12.77
N THR A 255 21.27 -6.58 12.16
CA THR A 255 22.45 -7.38 11.85
C THR A 255 23.12 -7.94 13.11
N GLU A 256 23.19 -7.15 14.18
CA GLU A 256 23.72 -7.59 15.47
C GLU A 256 22.84 -8.67 16.10
N LYS A 257 21.51 -8.49 16.07
CA LYS A 257 20.55 -9.52 16.53
C LYS A 257 20.74 -10.85 15.78
N ILE A 258 20.88 -10.82 14.45
CA ILE A 258 21.10 -12.02 13.64
C ILE A 258 22.43 -12.68 14.01
N SER A 259 23.49 -11.89 14.19
CA SER A 259 24.81 -12.38 14.62
C SER A 259 24.73 -13.09 15.97
N LEU A 260 24.09 -12.47 16.97
CA LEU A 260 23.90 -13.04 18.31
C LEU A 260 23.03 -14.31 18.27
N GLN A 261 21.95 -14.31 17.47
CA GLN A 261 21.13 -15.52 17.27
C GLN A 261 21.96 -16.66 16.67
N THR A 262 22.84 -16.35 15.71
CA THR A 262 23.75 -17.33 15.10
C THR A 262 24.76 -17.86 16.12
N GLN A 263 25.32 -16.99 16.97
CA GLN A 263 26.22 -17.41 18.05
C GLN A 263 25.52 -18.32 19.07
N ILE A 264 24.31 -17.96 19.52
CA ILE A 264 23.52 -18.79 20.44
C ILE A 264 23.24 -20.17 19.83
N PHE A 265 22.86 -20.22 18.56
CA PHE A 265 22.60 -21.46 17.84
C PHE A 265 23.85 -22.35 17.78
N ASN A 266 25.01 -21.78 17.47
CA ASN A 266 26.28 -22.51 17.46
C ASN A 266 26.65 -23.03 18.86
N MET A 267 26.48 -22.21 19.91
CA MET A 267 26.72 -22.64 21.29
C MET A 267 25.77 -23.78 21.72
N GLN A 268 24.51 -23.78 21.26
CA GLN A 268 23.59 -24.89 21.50
C GLN A 268 24.02 -26.18 20.79
N ILE A 269 24.51 -26.08 19.55
CA ILE A 269 25.07 -27.22 18.81
C ILE A 269 26.31 -27.76 19.54
N ASP A 270 27.21 -26.89 19.99
CA ASP A 270 28.42 -27.29 20.70
C ASP A 270 28.11 -27.89 22.07
N ALA A 271 27.10 -27.38 22.77
CA ALA A 271 26.58 -27.99 23.99
C ALA A 271 25.98 -29.38 23.73
N GLN A 272 25.23 -29.56 22.64
CA GLN A 272 24.71 -30.87 22.23
C GLN A 272 25.83 -31.85 21.84
N LYS A 273 26.88 -31.39 21.15
CA LYS A 273 28.09 -32.21 20.88
C LYS A 273 28.81 -32.60 22.16
N CYS A 274 28.89 -31.70 23.14
CA CYS A 274 29.50 -31.98 24.44
C CYS A 274 28.66 -32.98 25.27
N VAL A 275 27.33 -32.95 25.14
CA VAL A 275 26.43 -33.95 25.73
C VAL A 275 26.55 -35.30 25.02
N CYS A 276 26.67 -35.34 23.69
CA CYS A 276 26.94 -36.58 22.95
C CYS A 276 28.29 -37.21 23.32
N ASN A 277 29.33 -36.42 23.58
CA ASN A 277 30.62 -36.94 24.09
C ASN A 277 30.54 -37.50 25.52
N LYS A 278 29.52 -37.15 26.32
CA LYS A 278 29.23 -37.80 27.62
C LYS A 278 28.41 -39.07 27.47
N ILE A 279 27.68 -39.25 26.36
CA ILE A 279 26.94 -40.48 26.05
C ILE A 279 27.87 -41.54 25.42
N SER A 280 28.96 -41.12 24.76
CA SER A 280 30.00 -42.04 24.24
C SER A 280 30.86 -42.76 25.30
N VAL A 281 30.66 -42.50 26.61
CA VAL A 281 31.36 -43.21 27.70
C VAL A 281 30.44 -44.16 28.48
N GLN A 282 29.19 -44.37 28.04
CA GLN A 282 28.27 -45.33 28.69
C GLN A 282 27.60 -46.33 27.73
N GLN A 283 28.18 -46.58 26.56
CA GLN A 283 27.83 -47.73 25.72
C GLN A 283 29.08 -48.51 25.29
N GLU A 284 29.93 -48.84 26.27
CA GLU A 284 30.71 -50.09 26.23
C GLU A 284 30.07 -51.04 27.25
N ASN A 285 29.02 -51.73 26.83
CA ASN A 285 28.77 -53.13 27.18
C ASN A 285 27.44 -53.61 26.58
N CYS A 286 27.55 -54.73 25.85
CA CYS A 286 26.48 -55.59 25.33
C CYS A 286 25.93 -55.27 23.94
N GLU A 287 26.78 -55.39 22.92
CA GLU A 287 26.38 -55.99 21.64
C GLU A 287 26.73 -57.48 21.66
N GLU A 288 25.72 -58.33 21.87
CA GLU A 288 25.68 -59.67 21.27
C GLU A 288 24.23 -59.89 20.81
N GLU A 289 23.96 -59.67 19.52
CA GLU A 289 23.51 -60.72 18.59
C GLU A 289 22.98 -60.15 17.26
N ASN A 290 23.33 -60.87 16.20
CA ASN A 290 23.35 -60.49 14.80
C ASN A 290 21.99 -60.31 14.09
N LEU A 291 22.02 -59.39 13.12
CA LEU A 291 21.43 -59.38 11.76
C LEU A 291 19.93 -59.66 11.54
N LYS A 292 19.26 -58.68 10.90
CA LYS A 292 18.69 -58.88 9.55
C LYS A 292 18.33 -57.58 8.79
N GLU A 293 18.97 -57.43 7.64
CA GLU A 293 18.44 -57.01 6.32
C GLU A 293 17.98 -55.56 6.04
N HIS A 294 18.84 -54.88 5.25
CA HIS A 294 18.55 -54.33 3.91
C HIS A 294 17.36 -53.37 3.67
N LYS A 295 17.65 -52.08 3.37
CA LYS A 295 17.71 -51.53 1.98
C LYS A 295 17.85 -50.00 1.96
N GLU A 296 18.79 -49.56 1.12
CA GLU A 296 18.96 -48.18 0.67
C GLU A 296 17.77 -47.69 -0.17
N SER A 297 17.46 -46.38 -0.13
CA SER A 297 17.49 -45.53 -1.33
C SER A 297 17.15 -44.06 -1.02
N TYR A 298 17.96 -43.20 -1.62
CA TYR A 298 17.90 -41.74 -1.66
C TYR A 298 16.58 -41.20 -2.26
N THR A 299 16.17 -39.99 -1.84
CA THR A 299 15.90 -38.91 -2.82
C THR A 299 16.18 -37.53 -2.22
N VAL A 300 17.08 -36.82 -2.90
CA VAL A 300 17.28 -35.37 -2.82
C VAL A 300 16.04 -34.68 -3.38
N LYS A 301 15.46 -33.72 -2.65
CA LYS A 301 14.66 -32.64 -3.24
C LYS A 301 15.09 -31.29 -2.68
N SER A 302 15.83 -30.60 -3.55
CA SER A 302 15.92 -29.14 -3.64
C SER A 302 14.59 -28.48 -3.27
N ASN A 303 14.64 -27.47 -2.39
CA ASN A 303 13.66 -26.39 -2.38
C ASN A 303 14.39 -25.05 -2.30
N LYS A 304 14.53 -24.43 -3.47
CA LYS A 304 14.45 -22.97 -3.62
C LYS A 304 13.05 -22.54 -3.21
N THR A 305 12.95 -21.59 -2.29
CA THR A 305 12.02 -20.45 -2.38
C THR A 305 12.51 -19.35 -1.45
N MET A 306 13.23 -18.40 -2.02
CA MET A 306 13.19 -17.02 -1.56
C MET A 306 11.83 -16.41 -1.88
N ASN A 307 11.51 -15.34 -1.13
CA ASN A 307 10.47 -14.34 -1.33
C ASN A 307 9.06 -14.67 -0.84
N GLU A 308 8.80 -14.32 0.42
CA GLU A 308 7.49 -13.81 0.83
C GLU A 308 7.64 -12.99 2.13
N TYR A 309 8.13 -11.74 2.04
CA TYR A 309 7.83 -10.66 2.99
C TYR A 309 8.13 -9.31 2.31
N MET A 310 7.11 -8.75 1.65
CA MET A 310 7.05 -7.31 1.33
C MET A 310 6.07 -6.66 2.32
N PRO A 311 6.42 -5.56 3.00
CA PRO A 311 5.45 -4.78 3.75
C PRO A 311 4.50 -4.08 2.77
N LYS A 312 3.20 -4.09 3.08
CA LYS A 312 2.18 -3.32 2.37
C LYS A 312 2.53 -1.83 2.44
N MET A 313 2.87 -1.23 1.30
CA MET A 313 2.83 0.22 1.11
C MET A 313 1.36 0.65 1.06
N GLU A 314 0.85 1.20 2.16
CA GLU A 314 -0.42 1.91 2.15
C GLU A 314 -0.27 3.23 1.38
N TYR A 315 -1.06 3.33 0.32
CA TYR A 315 -1.20 4.49 -0.53
C TYR A 315 -2.00 5.57 0.23
N ILE A 316 -1.35 6.60 0.74
CA ILE A 316 -2.03 7.80 1.27
C ILE A 316 -2.45 8.68 0.08
N PRO A 317 -3.76 8.92 -0.15
CA PRO A 317 -4.20 9.81 -1.22
C PRO A 317 -3.78 11.26 -0.92
N LYS A 318 -3.05 11.87 -1.86
CA LYS A 318 -2.91 13.33 -1.92
C LYS A 318 -4.28 13.94 -2.17
N LEU A 319 -4.90 14.49 -1.14
CA LEU A 319 -6.01 15.42 -1.28
C LEU A 319 -5.50 16.71 -1.94
N ILE A 320 -5.76 16.83 -3.23
CA ILE A 320 -5.80 18.10 -3.96
C ILE A 320 -7.28 18.47 -4.08
N ASN A 321 -7.72 19.52 -3.38
CA ASN A 321 -8.69 20.52 -3.86
C ASN A 321 -9.10 21.51 -2.75
N ARG A 322 -8.58 22.74 -2.77
CA ARG A 322 -9.27 23.98 -3.20
C ARG A 322 -8.47 25.22 -2.82
#